data_AF-A0A0C3GGZ7-F1
#
_entry.id   AF-A0A0C3GGZ7-F1
#
_cell.length_a   1.000
_cell.length_b   1.000
_cell.length_c   1.000
_cell.angle_alpha   90.00
_cell.angle_beta   90.00
_cell.angle_gamma   90.00
#
_symmetry.space_group_name_H-M   'P 1'
#
loop_
_entity.id
_entity.type
_entity.pdbx_description
1 polymer ?
#
loop_
_entity_poly.entity_id
_entity_poly.type
_entity_poly.pdbx_seq_one_letter_code
_entity_poly.pdbx_strand_id
1 'polypeptide(L)'
;GGGGGGGGTSSIGGPISRSEIITRGEYWISRHVPYSQTASYPDPQGTLYRTDCSGFVSMALHASHPGLTTITLASIATEISWNDLQPGDFVGTLGPHTANQGSHVTLFLSWVDSTKKRYNSLECRGKAYGCIPYQRPIAWEDDGRVAKPYKYIHV
;
A
#
# COMPACT_ATOMS: atom_id res chain seq x y z
N GLY A 1 27.05 18.58 4.83
CA GLY A 1 26.68 17.65 3.75
C GLY A 1 25.19 17.70 3.61
N GLY A 2 24.68 18.16 2.46
CA GLY A 2 23.26 18.43 2.26
C GLY A 2 22.45 17.14 2.12
N GLY A 3 21.49 16.95 3.02
CA GLY A 3 20.43 15.95 2.87
C GLY A 3 19.38 16.47 1.90
N GLY A 4 19.15 15.73 0.80
CA GLY A 4 18.05 15.95 -0.13
C GLY A 4 16.96 14.91 0.11
N GLY A 5 15.81 15.33 0.63
CA GLY A 5 14.66 14.48 0.88
C GLY A 5 14.05 13.97 -0.43
N GLY A 6 13.96 12.64 -0.56
CA GLY A 6 13.33 11.96 -1.68
C GLY A 6 11.82 12.02 -1.63
N GLY A 7 11.23 13.21 -1.74
CA GLY A 7 9.83 13.36 -2.12
C GLY A 7 9.77 13.35 -3.63
N GLY A 8 9.42 12.22 -4.25
CA GLY A 8 9.35 12.16 -5.71
C GLY A 8 8.36 13.16 -6.31
N THR A 9 8.55 13.46 -7.59
CA THR A 9 7.88 14.55 -8.32
C THR A 9 6.68 14.07 -9.13
N SER A 10 6.19 12.86 -8.89
CA SER A 10 5.00 12.36 -9.59
C SER A 10 3.80 13.26 -9.32
N SER A 11 2.87 13.34 -10.27
CA SER A 11 1.58 13.99 -10.06
C SER A 11 0.57 13.01 -9.49
N ILE A 12 -0.44 13.50 -8.76
CA ILE A 12 -1.54 12.67 -8.27
C ILE A 12 -2.17 11.88 -9.43
N GLY A 13 -2.22 10.55 -9.28
CA GLY A 13 -2.79 9.62 -10.25
C GLY A 13 -1.97 9.47 -11.54
N GLY A 14 -0.77 10.03 -11.60
CA GLY A 14 0.10 9.98 -12.77
C GLY A 14 1.15 8.88 -12.71
N PRO A 15 2.05 8.85 -13.71
CA PRO A 15 3.21 7.96 -13.71
C PRO A 15 4.08 8.15 -12.47
N ILE A 16 4.48 7.03 -11.86
CA ILE A 16 5.26 7.00 -10.62
C ILE A 16 6.26 5.85 -10.64
N SER A 17 7.45 6.08 -10.09
CA SER A 17 8.48 5.03 -10.00
C SER A 17 8.25 4.11 -8.79
N ARG A 18 8.69 2.85 -8.89
CA ARG A 18 8.67 1.89 -7.76
C ARG A 18 9.41 2.41 -6.52
N SER A 19 10.56 3.05 -6.72
CA SER A 19 11.35 3.64 -5.63
C SER A 19 10.62 4.78 -4.94
N GLU A 20 9.89 5.62 -5.69
CA GLU A 20 9.04 6.65 -5.11
C GLU A 20 7.89 6.05 -4.31
N ILE A 21 7.22 5.02 -4.82
CA ILE A 21 6.16 4.32 -4.08
C ILE A 21 6.67 3.83 -2.72
N ILE A 22 7.83 3.17 -2.70
CA ILE A 22 8.45 2.67 -1.46
C ILE A 22 8.79 3.84 -0.53
N THR A 23 9.42 4.90 -1.03
CA THR A 23 9.82 6.06 -0.21
C THR A 23 8.59 6.75 0.41
N ARG A 24 7.49 6.86 -0.34
CA ARG A 24 6.21 7.38 0.15
C ARG A 24 5.61 6.47 1.23
N GLY A 25 5.69 5.15 1.05
CA GLY A 25 5.30 4.18 2.07
C GLY A 25 6.12 4.34 3.36
N GLU A 26 7.45 4.33 3.26
CA GLU A 26 8.37 4.48 4.41
C GLU A 26 8.15 5.79 5.18
N TYR A 27 7.69 6.85 4.51
CA TYR A 27 7.37 8.12 5.14
C TYR A 27 6.29 7.98 6.24
N TRP A 28 5.20 7.23 6.01
CA TRP A 28 4.19 6.96 7.04
C TRP A 28 4.66 5.95 8.08
N ILE A 29 5.45 4.96 7.67
CA ILE A 29 5.95 3.90 8.55
C ILE A 29 6.91 4.48 9.60
N SER A 30 7.86 5.32 9.19
CA SER A 30 8.78 6.00 10.09
C SER A 30 8.07 6.90 11.12
N ARG A 31 6.86 7.37 10.80
CA ARG A 31 6.02 8.22 11.66
C ARG A 31 5.02 7.44 12.51
N HIS A 32 4.93 6.12 12.35
CA HIS A 32 3.95 5.29 13.04
C HIS A 32 2.53 5.88 12.98
N VAL A 33 2.10 6.29 11.79
CA VAL A 33 0.81 6.97 11.60
C VAL A 33 -0.32 6.10 12.19
N PRO A 34 -1.17 6.64 13.10
CA PRO A 34 -2.26 5.87 13.70
C PRO A 34 -3.29 5.42 12.67
N TYR A 35 -3.81 4.20 12.81
CA TYR A 35 -4.83 3.70 11.91
C TYR A 35 -6.20 4.34 12.21
N SER A 36 -6.85 4.88 11.20
CA SER A 36 -8.23 5.34 11.29
C SER A 36 -8.94 5.28 9.95
N GLN A 37 -10.19 4.81 9.96
CA GLN A 37 -11.08 4.86 8.78
C GLN A 37 -11.69 6.24 8.54
N THR A 38 -11.54 7.19 9.48
CA THR A 38 -12.15 8.53 9.38
C THR A 38 -11.15 9.66 9.45
N ALA A 39 -9.92 9.41 9.92
CA ALA A 39 -8.89 10.43 10.01
C ALA A 39 -7.96 10.39 8.80
N SER A 40 -7.38 11.54 8.47
CA SER A 40 -6.40 11.70 7.40
C SER A 40 -5.06 12.18 7.93
N TYR A 41 -3.99 11.85 7.20
CA TYR A 41 -2.62 12.28 7.49
C TYR A 41 -1.94 12.75 6.19
N PRO A 42 -1.04 13.73 6.23
CA PRO A 42 -0.35 14.21 5.03
C PRO A 42 0.65 13.19 4.49
N ASP A 43 0.80 13.14 3.17
CA ASP A 43 1.94 12.54 2.48
C ASP A 43 3.17 13.47 2.55
N PRO A 44 4.32 13.12 1.94
CA PRO A 44 5.51 13.99 1.94
C PRO A 44 5.29 15.38 1.31
N GLN A 45 4.28 15.54 0.45
CA GLN A 45 3.95 16.77 -0.26
C GLN A 45 2.80 17.55 0.41
N GLY A 46 2.28 17.07 1.54
CA GLY A 46 1.19 17.70 2.29
C GLY A 46 -0.22 17.32 1.84
N THR A 47 -0.37 16.42 0.86
CA THR A 47 -1.68 15.92 0.41
C THR A 47 -2.26 14.95 1.46
N LEU A 48 -3.51 15.17 1.85
CA LEU A 48 -4.15 14.38 2.92
C LEU A 48 -4.78 13.09 2.38
N TYR A 49 -4.41 11.96 2.99
CA TYR A 49 -4.98 10.64 2.71
C TYR A 49 -5.56 10.00 3.97
N ARG A 50 -6.62 9.20 3.84
CA ARG A 50 -7.18 8.39 4.94
C ARG A 50 -6.10 7.46 5.50
N THR A 51 -6.11 7.29 6.81
CA THR A 51 -5.13 6.48 7.55
C THR A 51 -5.57 5.02 7.73
N ASP A 52 -6.34 4.50 6.79
CA ASP A 52 -6.70 3.08 6.71
C ASP A 52 -5.75 2.31 5.76
N CYS A 53 -5.93 0.99 5.64
CA CYS A 53 -5.06 0.14 4.80
C CYS A 53 -5.05 0.59 3.32
N SER A 54 -6.22 0.86 2.76
CA SER A 54 -6.39 1.30 1.36
C SER A 54 -5.94 2.74 1.13
N GLY A 55 -6.11 3.62 2.11
CA GLY A 55 -5.64 4.99 2.09
C GLY A 55 -4.11 5.06 2.16
N PHE A 56 -3.47 4.18 2.94
CA PHE A 56 -2.02 4.03 2.92
C PHE A 56 -1.47 3.61 1.56
N VAL A 57 -2.05 2.57 0.93
CA VAL A 57 -1.61 2.14 -0.40
C VAL A 57 -1.91 3.23 -1.44
N SER A 58 -3.05 3.90 -1.36
CA SER A 58 -3.36 5.04 -2.23
C SER A 58 -2.34 6.17 -2.08
N MET A 59 -1.93 6.47 -0.85
CA MET A 59 -0.90 7.46 -0.56
C MET A 59 0.45 7.03 -1.14
N ALA A 60 0.87 5.78 -0.94
CA ALA A 60 2.12 5.25 -1.47
C ALA A 60 2.15 5.32 -3.00
N LEU A 61 1.05 5.01 -3.67
CA LEU A 61 0.91 5.09 -5.14
C LEU A 61 0.75 6.52 -5.68
N HIS A 62 0.66 7.53 -4.81
CA HIS A 62 0.26 8.89 -5.15
C HIS A 62 -1.07 8.92 -5.93
N ALA A 63 -1.99 8.00 -5.62
CA ALA A 63 -3.31 7.91 -6.25
C ALA A 63 -4.23 9.05 -5.79
N SER A 64 -5.47 9.07 -6.29
CA SER A 64 -6.46 10.10 -5.95
C SER A 64 -6.70 10.21 -4.43
N HIS A 65 -6.72 11.44 -3.94
CA HIS A 65 -7.03 11.76 -2.54
C HIS A 65 -8.57 11.82 -2.33
N PRO A 66 -9.08 11.58 -1.11
CA PRO A 66 -8.36 11.24 0.12
C PRO A 66 -7.94 9.76 0.19
N GLY A 67 -7.94 9.03 -0.93
CA GLY A 67 -7.56 7.63 -1.02
C GLY A 67 -8.72 6.78 -1.55
N LEU A 68 -8.38 5.75 -2.32
CA LEU A 68 -9.32 4.75 -2.80
C LEU A 68 -9.68 3.75 -1.70
N THR A 69 -10.77 3.02 -1.87
CA THR A 69 -11.13 1.88 -1.02
C THR A 69 -10.61 0.60 -1.64
N THR A 70 -10.64 -0.54 -0.95
CA THR A 70 -10.31 -1.84 -1.56
C THR A 70 -11.20 -2.20 -2.76
N ILE A 71 -12.39 -1.59 -2.87
CA ILE A 71 -13.26 -1.72 -4.04
C ILE A 71 -12.69 -0.91 -5.21
N THR A 72 -12.44 0.39 -5.01
CA THR A 72 -12.05 1.30 -6.11
C THR A 72 -10.56 1.21 -6.43
N LEU A 73 -9.73 0.71 -5.53
CA LEU A 73 -8.31 0.46 -5.79
C LEU A 73 -8.13 -0.59 -6.90
N ALA A 74 -9.07 -1.54 -7.02
CA ALA A 74 -9.06 -2.53 -8.09
C ALA A 74 -9.15 -1.91 -9.50
N SER A 75 -9.77 -0.73 -9.66
CA SER A 75 -9.93 -0.09 -10.97
C SER A 75 -8.66 0.58 -11.49
N ILE A 76 -7.65 0.76 -10.63
CA ILE A 76 -6.34 1.32 -11.01
C ILE A 76 -5.23 0.28 -10.93
N ALA A 77 -5.60 -1.01 -10.86
CA ALA A 77 -4.69 -2.10 -10.58
C ALA A 77 -4.84 -3.19 -11.64
N THR A 78 -3.75 -3.90 -11.92
CA THR A 78 -3.76 -5.14 -12.68
C THR A 78 -3.33 -6.28 -11.76
N GLU A 79 -4.15 -7.33 -11.64
CA GLU A 79 -3.76 -8.56 -10.95
C GLU A 79 -2.57 -9.19 -11.69
N ILE A 80 -1.52 -9.54 -10.96
CA ILE A 80 -0.30 -10.14 -11.51
C ILE A 80 -0.07 -11.52 -10.90
N SER A 81 0.92 -12.27 -11.40
CA SER A 81 1.33 -13.51 -10.73
C SER A 81 2.23 -13.20 -9.54
N TRP A 82 2.29 -14.12 -8.56
CA TRP A 82 3.27 -14.03 -7.47
C TRP A 82 4.73 -14.01 -7.95
N ASN A 83 5.00 -14.55 -9.15
CA ASN A 83 6.34 -14.55 -9.71
C ASN A 83 6.76 -13.18 -10.26
N ASP A 84 5.79 -12.35 -10.67
CA ASP A 84 6.01 -11.02 -11.24
C ASP A 84 6.06 -9.91 -10.18
N LEU A 85 5.72 -10.26 -8.93
CA LEU A 85 5.64 -9.33 -7.80
C LEU A 85 6.99 -8.67 -7.51
N GLN A 86 7.00 -7.34 -7.53
CA GLN A 86 8.17 -6.48 -7.35
C GLN A 86 7.94 -5.40 -6.30
N PRO A 87 9.02 -4.85 -5.69
CA PRO A 87 8.91 -3.71 -4.78
C PRO A 87 8.04 -2.59 -5.34
N GLY A 88 7.09 -2.09 -4.55
CA GLY A 88 6.12 -1.06 -4.97
C GLY A 88 4.81 -1.61 -5.55
N ASP A 89 4.71 -2.91 -5.82
CA ASP A 89 3.42 -3.58 -6.02
C ASP A 89 2.70 -3.77 -4.67
N PHE A 90 1.44 -4.18 -4.70
CA PHE A 90 0.65 -4.37 -3.49
C PHE A 90 -0.08 -5.71 -3.49
N VAL A 91 -0.39 -6.20 -2.29
CA VAL A 91 -1.04 -7.49 -2.06
C VAL A 91 -2.24 -7.26 -1.16
N GLY A 92 -3.42 -7.76 -1.56
CA GLY A 92 -4.62 -7.61 -0.77
C GLY A 92 -5.83 -8.36 -1.32
N THR A 93 -6.95 -8.19 -0.63
CA THR A 93 -8.27 -8.61 -1.09
C THR A 93 -8.98 -7.38 -1.66
N LEU A 94 -9.18 -7.34 -2.99
CA LEU A 94 -9.71 -6.18 -3.72
C LEU A 94 -10.95 -6.54 -4.56
N GLY A 95 -11.81 -5.55 -4.82
CA GLY A 95 -12.95 -5.67 -5.74
C GLY A 95 -14.32 -5.52 -5.09
N PRO A 96 -15.43 -5.59 -5.87
CA PRO A 96 -16.78 -5.29 -5.38
C PRO A 96 -17.21 -6.10 -4.15
N HIS A 97 -16.70 -7.32 -4.00
CA HIS A 97 -16.99 -8.21 -2.88
C HIS A 97 -16.35 -7.78 -1.55
N THR A 98 -15.52 -6.73 -1.53
CA THR A 98 -14.94 -6.17 -0.30
C THR A 98 -15.82 -5.09 0.33
N ALA A 99 -16.93 -4.73 -0.31
CA ALA A 99 -17.91 -3.82 0.27
C ALA A 99 -18.44 -4.35 1.61
N ASN A 100 -18.29 -3.55 2.66
CA ASN A 100 -18.77 -3.82 4.02
C ASN A 100 -18.18 -5.08 4.69
N GLN A 101 -17.07 -5.61 4.19
CA GLN A 101 -16.43 -6.84 4.67
C GLN A 101 -14.97 -6.60 5.03
N GLY A 102 -14.40 -7.50 5.84
CA GLY A 102 -12.98 -7.47 6.20
C GLY A 102 -12.15 -7.54 4.92
N SER A 103 -11.51 -6.44 4.56
CA SER A 103 -10.58 -6.39 3.46
C SER A 103 -9.33 -5.66 3.89
N HIS A 104 -8.21 -6.14 3.39
CA HIS A 104 -6.92 -5.62 3.77
C HIS A 104 -6.01 -5.57 2.54
N VAL A 105 -5.15 -4.57 2.51
CA VAL A 105 -4.19 -4.35 1.42
C VAL A 105 -2.88 -3.82 2.00
N THR A 106 -1.78 -4.25 1.38
CA THR A 106 -0.42 -4.08 1.89
C THR A 106 0.51 -3.72 0.74
N LEU A 107 1.52 -2.91 1.00
CA LEU A 107 2.56 -2.61 0.01
C LEU A 107 3.67 -3.65 0.11
N PHE A 108 4.04 -4.28 -1.00
CA PHE A 108 5.15 -5.22 -1.07
C PHE A 108 6.48 -4.46 -1.10
N LEU A 109 7.34 -4.71 -0.10
CA LEU A 109 8.68 -4.13 -0.01
C LEU A 109 9.73 -5.06 -0.60
N SER A 110 9.75 -6.32 -0.15
CA SER A 110 10.70 -7.32 -0.62
C SER A 110 10.26 -8.73 -0.25
N TRP A 111 10.84 -9.74 -0.91
CA TRP A 111 10.82 -11.11 -0.40
C TRP A 111 11.68 -11.19 0.87
N VAL A 112 11.29 -12.06 1.81
CA VAL A 112 12.10 -12.33 3.03
C VAL A 112 13.35 -13.15 2.66
N ASP A 113 13.20 -14.08 1.73
CA ASP A 113 14.26 -14.96 1.25
C ASP A 113 13.93 -15.47 -0.18
N SER A 114 14.82 -16.31 -0.73
CA SER A 114 14.68 -16.87 -2.08
C SER A 114 13.54 -17.87 -2.24
N THR A 115 12.93 -18.37 -1.16
CA THR A 115 11.80 -19.31 -1.24
C THR A 115 10.50 -18.65 -1.69
N LYS A 116 10.44 -17.31 -1.60
CA LYS A 116 9.26 -16.49 -1.92
C LYS A 116 7.98 -16.97 -1.23
N LYS A 117 8.09 -17.46 0.01
CA LYS A 117 6.93 -17.87 0.83
C LYS A 117 6.46 -16.80 1.80
N ARG A 118 7.31 -15.81 2.09
CA ARG A 118 7.00 -14.67 2.95
C ARG A 118 7.59 -13.39 2.35
N TYR A 119 6.93 -12.27 2.58
CA TYR A 119 7.39 -10.96 2.14
C TYR A 119 7.38 -9.94 3.27
N ASN A 120 8.31 -8.99 3.21
CA ASN A 120 8.28 -7.77 4.00
C ASN A 120 7.27 -6.83 3.36
N SER A 121 6.35 -6.33 4.18
CA SER A 121 5.31 -5.39 3.78
C SER A 121 5.42 -4.09 4.56
N LEU A 122 4.96 -3.02 3.94
CA LEU A 122 4.59 -1.78 4.63
C LEU A 122 3.07 -1.72 4.66
N GLU A 123 2.48 -1.51 5.83
CA GLU A 123 1.02 -1.52 5.96
C GLU A 123 0.51 -0.76 7.17
N CYS A 124 -0.72 -0.24 7.09
CA CYS A 124 -1.48 0.25 8.24
C CYS A 124 -2.49 -0.81 8.67
N ARG A 125 -2.31 -1.39 9.85
CA ARG A 125 -3.05 -2.58 10.31
C ARG A 125 -3.85 -2.33 11.59
N GLY A 126 -5.03 -1.74 11.47
CA GLY A 126 -5.94 -1.55 12.61
C GLY A 126 -5.42 -0.64 13.72
N LYS A 127 -6.32 -0.26 14.64
CA LYS A 127 -6.06 0.77 15.67
C LYS A 127 -4.92 0.41 16.63
N ALA A 128 -4.72 -0.88 16.91
CA ALA A 128 -3.72 -1.34 17.87
C ALA A 128 -2.27 -1.15 17.39
N TYR A 129 -2.05 -1.06 16.08
CA TYR A 129 -0.70 -1.06 15.50
C TYR A 129 -0.39 0.22 14.70
N GLY A 130 -1.37 0.77 13.98
CA GLY A 130 -1.08 1.85 13.04
C GLY A 130 -0.28 1.36 11.83
N CYS A 131 0.52 2.25 11.25
CA CYS A 131 1.37 1.98 10.09
C CYS A 131 2.74 1.45 10.52
N ILE A 132 3.04 0.20 10.17
CA ILE A 132 4.25 -0.53 10.59
C ILE A 132 4.82 -1.39 9.46
N PRO A 133 6.13 -1.73 9.50
CA PRO A 133 6.63 -2.84 8.70
C PRO A 133 6.09 -4.15 9.29
N TYR A 134 5.73 -5.10 8.42
CA TYR A 134 5.22 -6.41 8.87
C TYR A 134 5.56 -7.52 7.87
N GLN A 135 5.84 -8.72 8.37
CA GLN A 135 6.09 -9.88 7.52
C GLN A 135 4.83 -10.71 7.30
N ARG A 136 4.47 -10.94 6.05
CA ARG A 136 3.29 -11.73 5.67
C ARG A 136 3.69 -13.00 4.92
N PRO A 137 3.00 -14.14 5.14
CA PRO A 137 3.10 -15.27 4.21
C PRO A 137 2.52 -14.85 2.85
N ILE A 138 2.78 -15.60 1.78
CA ILE A 138 1.99 -15.44 0.55
C ILE A 138 0.58 -16.01 0.75
N ALA A 139 -0.36 -15.57 -0.09
CA ALA A 139 -1.73 -16.12 -0.12
C ALA A 139 -2.41 -16.19 1.26
N TRP A 140 -2.17 -15.19 2.12
CA TRP A 140 -2.88 -15.08 3.40
C TRP A 140 -4.37 -14.85 3.17
N GLU A 141 -5.16 -15.31 4.14
CA GLU A 141 -6.60 -15.13 4.13
C GLU A 141 -7.02 -13.94 4.99
N ASP A 142 -8.03 -13.22 4.52
CA ASP A 142 -8.74 -12.19 5.27
C ASP A 142 -10.24 -12.33 4.97
N ASP A 143 -11.02 -12.53 6.02
CA ASP A 143 -12.48 -12.78 5.92
C ASP A 143 -12.84 -13.86 4.88
N GLY A 144 -12.14 -15.01 4.94
CA GLY A 144 -12.34 -16.15 4.04
C GLY A 144 -11.86 -15.96 2.61
N ARG A 145 -11.10 -14.89 2.31
CA ARG A 145 -10.60 -14.57 0.97
C ARG A 145 -9.09 -14.58 0.92
N VAL A 146 -8.55 -15.21 -0.11
CA VAL A 146 -7.11 -15.26 -0.37
C VAL A 146 -6.63 -13.96 -0.99
N ALA A 147 -5.64 -13.32 -0.38
CA ALA A 147 -5.02 -12.12 -0.90
C ALA A 147 -4.21 -12.40 -2.17
N LYS A 148 -4.28 -11.46 -3.12
CA LYS A 148 -3.64 -11.57 -4.42
C LYS A 148 -2.69 -10.39 -4.69
N PRO A 149 -1.67 -10.55 -5.55
CA PRO A 149 -0.76 -9.48 -5.91
C PRO A 149 -1.28 -8.63 -7.07
N TYR A 150 -1.02 -7.33 -7.01
CA TYR A 150 -1.48 -6.32 -7.95
C TYR A 150 -0.38 -5.30 -8.26
N LYS A 151 -0.32 -4.90 -9.53
CA LYS A 151 0.54 -3.82 -10.02
C LYS A 151 -0.31 -2.56 -10.29
N TYR A 152 0.19 -1.38 -9.92
CA TYR A 152 -0.42 -0.09 -10.29
C TYR A 152 -0.23 0.18 -11.80
N ILE A 153 -1.29 0.63 -12.48
CA ILE A 153 -1.31 0.80 -13.95
C ILE A 153 -0.39 1.91 -14.47
N HIS A 154 0.10 2.80 -13.60
CA HIS A 154 1.00 3.91 -13.95
C HIS A 154 2.44 3.72 -13.47
N VAL A 155 2.84 2.47 -13.19
CA VAL A 155 4.23 2.07 -12.90
C VAL A 155 4.95 1.59 -14.14
#